data_AF-L1J632-F1
#
_entry.id   AF-L1J632-F1
#
_cell.length_a   1.000
_cell.length_b   1.000
_cell.length_c   1.000
_cell.angle_alpha   90.00
_cell.angle_beta   90.00
_cell.angle_gamma   90.00
#
_symmetry.space_group_name_H-M   'P 1'
#
loop_
_entity.id
_entity.type
_entity.pdbx_description
1 polymer ?
#
loop_
_entity_poly.entity_id
_entity_poly.type
_entity_poly.pdbx_seq_one_letter_code
_entity_poly.pdbx_strand_id
1 'polypeptide(L)'
;MIPAVIRGGGGVPHANMDLEDVEEDIAEARLRQEQAKVERKLENVTKKIDEEEEEARGIAKELKVLETKKAGIRIQLLDKGAGQRYWEDILRDVEEKEKYLRKKEEDLRKKEEDLRKEKQDLRKEKQDLRKEKQDLRKEKQDLRKEKQDRLTKEEINHGIQWMETPLDASELGYEENRKLFSVDRSIMNWNPGTAGKVVLYCRDGFNEQMDFLEEKVCKEGYMGWILGPPGTGKTTTTICFILSKSIEEGWCVMFVRLWKLGIVSCIQVVDGQQRRCDLSSDEVASGVKKILQGWTDKRRKYLVSLDGYV
;
A
#
# COMPACT_ATOMS: atom_id res chain seq x y z
N MET A 1 26.71 17.38 15.27
CA MET A 1 25.98 18.59 15.71
C MET A 1 24.59 18.49 15.11
N ILE A 2 23.56 18.38 15.95
CA ILE A 2 22.15 18.20 15.55
C ILE A 2 21.52 19.59 15.43
N PRO A 3 20.79 19.92 14.34
CA PRO A 3 19.83 21.01 14.39
C PRO A 3 18.50 20.48 14.94
N ALA A 4 18.07 21.12 16.02
CA ALA A 4 16.81 20.89 16.69
C ALA A 4 15.62 21.18 15.76
N VAL A 5 14.77 20.18 15.57
CA VAL A 5 13.43 20.33 15.00
C VAL A 5 12.49 20.69 16.14
N ILE A 6 12.04 21.94 16.19
CA ILE A 6 10.88 22.32 17.00
C ILE A 6 9.63 22.06 16.15
N ARG A 7 8.83 21.08 16.61
CA ARG A 7 7.54 20.71 16.03
C ARG A 7 6.47 21.76 16.36
N GLY A 8 5.66 22.09 15.36
CA GLY A 8 4.20 22.23 15.47
C GLY A 8 3.64 21.56 14.21
N GLY A 9 2.78 20.54 14.23
CA GLY A 9 1.71 20.24 15.16
C GLY A 9 0.41 20.30 14.36
N GLY A 10 -0.04 19.15 13.83
CA GLY A 10 -1.35 19.00 13.19
C GLY A 10 -1.34 18.93 11.67
N GLY A 11 -1.03 17.73 11.13
CA GLY A 11 -1.29 17.40 9.72
C GLY A 11 -1.75 15.96 9.66
N VAL A 12 -3.07 15.78 9.52
CA VAL A 12 -3.74 14.49 9.30
C VAL A 12 -3.09 13.82 8.07
N PRO A 13 -2.74 12.52 8.13
CA PRO A 13 -2.29 11.83 6.92
C PRO A 13 -3.51 11.68 5.98
N HIS A 14 -3.49 12.38 4.85
CA HIS A 14 -4.40 12.11 3.75
C HIS A 14 -4.09 10.74 3.17
N ALA A 15 -4.87 9.75 3.59
CA ALA A 15 -4.97 8.46 2.92
C ALA A 15 -5.82 8.63 1.66
N ASN A 16 -5.20 8.84 0.51
CA ASN A 16 -5.79 8.42 -0.76
C ASN A 16 -5.55 6.90 -0.86
N MET A 17 -6.34 6.11 -0.14
CA MET A 17 -6.54 4.71 -0.50
C MET A 17 -7.65 4.71 -1.55
N ASP A 18 -7.36 4.15 -2.71
CA ASP A 18 -8.36 3.94 -3.76
C ASP A 18 -9.52 3.13 -3.16
N LEU A 19 -10.77 3.54 -3.44
CA LEU A 19 -11.97 2.88 -2.88
C LEU A 19 -11.99 1.36 -3.16
N GLU A 20 -11.40 0.93 -4.28
CA GLU A 20 -11.21 -0.47 -4.66
C GLU A 20 -10.24 -1.22 -3.71
N ASP A 21 -9.14 -0.59 -3.28
CA ASP A 21 -8.21 -1.17 -2.31
C ASP A 21 -8.89 -1.39 -0.95
N VAL A 22 -9.82 -0.51 -0.57
CA VAL A 22 -10.60 -0.62 0.68
C VAL A 22 -11.62 -1.75 0.60
N GLU A 23 -12.35 -1.88 -0.51
CA GLU A 23 -13.32 -2.97 -0.71
C GLU A 23 -12.67 -4.35 -0.76
N GLU A 24 -11.50 -4.47 -1.39
CA GLU A 24 -10.71 -5.70 -1.44
C GLU A 24 -10.18 -6.13 -0.06
N ASP A 25 -9.65 -5.18 0.72
CA ASP A 25 -9.15 -5.47 2.07
C ASP A 25 -10.28 -5.90 3.01
N ILE A 26 -11.49 -5.36 2.82
CA ILE A 26 -12.70 -5.82 3.52
C ILE A 26 -13.05 -7.26 3.11
N ALA A 27 -12.95 -7.62 1.83
CA ALA A 27 -13.21 -8.98 1.36
C ALA A 27 -12.22 -10.00 1.96
N GLU A 28 -10.91 -9.68 1.98
CA GLU A 28 -9.91 -10.56 2.61
C GLU A 28 -10.14 -10.69 4.12
N ALA A 29 -10.54 -9.60 4.80
CA ALA A 29 -10.87 -9.62 6.22
C ALA A 29 -12.09 -10.52 6.52
N ARG A 30 -13.16 -10.44 5.72
CA ARG A 30 -14.34 -11.30 5.83
C ARG A 30 -13.96 -12.78 5.66
N LEU A 31 -13.15 -13.09 4.64
CA LEU A 31 -12.71 -14.46 4.39
C LEU A 31 -11.86 -15.03 5.53
N ARG A 32 -10.97 -14.21 6.12
CA ARG A 32 -10.20 -14.59 7.31
C ARG A 32 -11.12 -14.88 8.50
N GLN A 33 -12.19 -14.10 8.67
CA GLN A 33 -13.15 -14.32 9.74
C GLN A 33 -13.92 -15.64 9.55
N GLU A 34 -14.34 -15.96 8.33
CA GLU A 34 -15.00 -17.24 8.02
C GLU A 34 -14.05 -18.43 8.22
N GLN A 35 -12.79 -18.34 7.76
CA GLN A 35 -11.77 -19.36 8.03
C GLN A 35 -11.61 -19.63 9.54
N ALA A 36 -11.54 -18.58 10.35
CA ALA A 36 -11.43 -18.71 11.80
C ALA A 36 -12.70 -19.27 12.47
N LYS A 37 -13.89 -19.07 11.89
CA LYS A 37 -15.12 -19.71 12.37
C LYS A 37 -15.11 -21.20 12.07
N VAL A 38 -14.76 -21.59 10.85
CA VAL A 38 -14.68 -23.01 10.44
C VAL A 38 -13.63 -23.76 11.27
N GLU A 39 -12.47 -23.15 11.52
CA GLU A 39 -11.44 -23.75 12.37
C GLU A 39 -11.91 -23.99 13.80
N ARG A 40 -12.61 -23.02 14.42
CA ARG A 40 -13.19 -23.19 15.75
C ARG A 40 -14.24 -24.32 15.79
N LYS A 41 -15.10 -24.41 14.76
CA LYS A 41 -16.06 -25.52 14.65
C LYS A 41 -15.34 -26.86 14.55
N LEU A 42 -14.30 -26.95 13.71
CA LEU A 42 -13.52 -28.18 13.52
C LEU A 42 -12.84 -28.64 14.82
N GLU A 43 -12.30 -27.69 15.59
CA GLU A 43 -11.71 -27.97 16.90
C GLU A 43 -12.77 -28.50 17.88
N ASN A 44 -13.93 -27.85 17.95
CA ASN A 44 -15.03 -28.28 18.82
C ASN A 44 -15.56 -29.67 18.45
N VAL A 45 -15.75 -29.96 17.17
CA VAL A 45 -16.18 -31.29 16.70
C VAL A 45 -15.12 -32.34 17.01
N THR A 46 -13.83 -31.99 16.90
CA THR A 46 -12.75 -32.92 17.27
C THR A 46 -12.78 -33.26 18.75
N LYS A 47 -12.96 -32.26 19.64
CA LYS A 47 -13.09 -32.50 21.09
C LYS A 47 -14.28 -33.41 21.41
N LYS A 48 -15.43 -33.20 20.77
CA LYS A 48 -16.61 -34.07 20.95
C LYS A 48 -16.34 -35.51 20.53
N ILE A 49 -15.62 -35.73 19.42
CA ILE A 49 -15.23 -37.08 19.00
C ILE A 49 -14.34 -37.73 20.06
N ASP A 50 -13.33 -37.00 20.55
CA ASP A 50 -12.42 -37.52 21.57
C ASP A 50 -13.15 -37.89 22.87
N GLU A 51 -14.12 -37.07 23.29
CA GLU A 51 -14.99 -37.31 24.45
C GLU A 51 -15.85 -38.58 24.27
N GLU A 52 -16.50 -38.74 23.11
CA GLU A 52 -17.34 -39.90 22.81
C GLU A 52 -16.47 -41.19 22.68
N GLU A 53 -15.25 -41.09 22.14
CA GLU A 53 -14.28 -42.20 22.06
C GLU A 53 -13.75 -42.62 23.45
N GLU A 54 -13.57 -41.69 24.40
CA GLU A 54 -13.28 -42.03 25.79
C GLU A 54 -14.46 -42.71 26.48
N GLU A 55 -15.69 -42.23 26.26
CA GLU A 55 -16.89 -42.85 26.83
C GLU A 55 -17.08 -44.28 26.31
N ALA A 56 -16.93 -44.50 25.00
CA ALA A 56 -16.99 -45.81 24.37
C ALA A 56 -15.92 -46.78 24.96
N ARG A 57 -14.68 -46.29 25.17
CA ARG A 57 -13.63 -47.06 25.85
C ARG A 57 -13.98 -47.42 27.29
N GLY A 58 -14.67 -46.53 28.01
CA GLY A 58 -15.20 -46.79 29.34
C GLY A 58 -16.21 -47.92 29.34
N ILE A 59 -17.18 -47.87 28.42
CA ILE A 59 -18.21 -48.92 28.28
C ILE A 59 -17.58 -50.26 27.91
N ALA A 60 -16.62 -50.29 26.98
CA ALA A 60 -15.93 -51.51 26.58
C ALA A 60 -15.20 -52.18 27.76
N LYS A 61 -14.58 -51.39 28.65
CA LYS A 61 -13.97 -51.90 29.89
C LYS A 61 -15.02 -52.48 30.83
N GLU A 62 -16.15 -51.80 31.04
CA GLU A 62 -17.23 -52.32 31.88
C GLU A 62 -17.83 -53.63 31.34
N LEU A 63 -18.05 -53.73 30.03
CA LEU A 63 -18.54 -54.95 29.38
C LEU A 63 -17.60 -56.13 29.62
N LYS A 64 -16.28 -55.92 29.51
CA LYS A 64 -15.28 -56.95 29.80
C LYS A 64 -15.32 -57.41 31.27
N VAL A 65 -15.53 -56.49 32.21
CA VAL A 65 -15.71 -56.83 33.63
C VAL A 65 -16.98 -57.65 33.83
N LEU A 66 -18.10 -57.27 33.21
CA LEU A 66 -19.35 -58.03 33.30
C LEU A 66 -19.22 -59.44 32.72
N GLU A 67 -18.50 -59.60 31.62
CA GLU A 67 -18.24 -60.92 31.01
C GLU A 67 -17.51 -61.86 31.98
N THR A 68 -16.46 -61.37 32.65
CA THR A 68 -15.75 -62.15 33.68
C THR A 68 -16.64 -62.48 34.88
N LYS A 69 -17.46 -61.52 35.33
CA LYS A 69 -18.41 -61.71 36.43
C LYS A 69 -19.46 -62.78 36.08
N LYS A 70 -19.98 -62.74 34.85
CA LYS A 70 -20.94 -63.70 34.31
C LYS A 70 -20.36 -65.11 34.24
N ALA A 71 -19.11 -65.25 33.81
CA ALA A 71 -18.41 -66.54 33.81
C ALA A 71 -18.26 -67.10 35.23
N GLY A 72 -17.91 -66.26 36.22
CA GLY A 72 -17.83 -66.67 37.62
C GLY A 72 -19.17 -67.14 38.19
N ILE A 73 -20.27 -66.41 37.92
CA ILE A 73 -21.62 -66.79 38.35
C ILE A 73 -22.04 -68.13 37.73
N ARG A 74 -21.73 -68.36 36.45
CA ARG A 74 -22.02 -69.64 35.78
C ARG A 74 -21.32 -70.83 36.43
N ILE A 75 -20.11 -70.65 36.95
CA ILE A 75 -19.40 -71.70 37.70
C ILE A 75 -20.12 -72.01 39.02
N GLN A 76 -20.56 -70.98 39.76
CA GLN A 76 -21.30 -71.15 41.02
C GLN A 76 -22.65 -71.85 40.82
N LEU A 77 -23.32 -71.59 39.70
CA LEU A 77 -24.60 -72.22 39.34
C LEU A 77 -24.49 -73.73 39.04
N LEU A 78 -23.28 -74.27 38.83
CA LEU A 78 -23.08 -75.72 38.64
C LEU A 78 -23.13 -76.50 39.96
N ASP A 79 -22.93 -75.84 41.11
CA ASP A 79 -23.05 -76.43 42.44
C ASP A 79 -24.53 -76.41 42.87
N LYS A 80 -25.21 -77.56 42.75
CA LYS A 80 -26.68 -77.73 42.88
C LYS A 80 -27.20 -77.65 44.34
N GLY A 81 -26.61 -76.78 45.16
CA GLY A 81 -26.94 -76.60 46.59
C GLY A 81 -27.97 -75.51 46.87
N ALA A 82 -28.20 -75.24 48.16
CA ALA A 82 -29.04 -74.12 48.60
C ALA A 82 -28.37 -72.78 48.26
N GLY A 83 -28.98 -71.99 47.36
CA GLY A 83 -28.40 -70.73 46.86
C GLY A 83 -28.53 -70.52 45.35
N GLN A 84 -29.03 -71.52 44.61
CA GLN A 84 -29.20 -71.42 43.16
C GLN A 84 -30.07 -70.23 42.71
N ARG A 85 -31.23 -70.02 43.35
CA ARG A 85 -32.11 -68.86 43.06
C ARG A 85 -31.41 -67.52 43.22
N TYR A 86 -30.56 -67.39 44.24
CA TYR A 86 -29.80 -66.17 44.48
C TYR A 86 -28.83 -65.88 43.33
N TRP A 87 -28.11 -66.90 42.85
CA TRP A 87 -27.20 -66.74 41.71
C TRP A 87 -27.94 -66.50 40.38
N GLU A 88 -29.13 -67.08 40.20
CA GLU A 88 -30.00 -66.82 39.04
C GLU A 88 -30.49 -65.37 38.99
N ASP A 89 -30.86 -64.78 40.13
CA ASP A 89 -31.27 -63.38 40.20
C ASP A 89 -30.07 -62.43 39.93
N ILE A 90 -28.90 -62.70 40.52
CA ILE A 90 -27.67 -61.92 40.25
C ILE A 90 -27.25 -62.04 38.77
N LEU A 91 -27.43 -63.20 38.14
CA LEU A 91 -27.16 -63.38 36.72
C LEU A 91 -28.08 -62.50 35.88
N ARG A 92 -29.38 -62.44 36.21
CA ARG A 92 -30.37 -61.60 35.53
C ARG A 92 -29.99 -60.12 35.59
N ASP A 93 -29.61 -59.62 36.76
CA ASP A 93 -29.17 -58.23 36.94
C ASP A 93 -27.92 -57.90 36.09
N VAL A 94 -26.96 -58.84 36.02
CA VAL A 94 -25.76 -58.70 35.19
C VAL A 94 -26.12 -58.66 33.70
N GLU A 95 -27.05 -59.51 33.25
CA GLU A 95 -27.51 -59.55 31.87
C GLU A 95 -28.30 -58.30 31.47
N GLU A 96 -29.13 -57.76 32.37
CA GLU A 96 -29.83 -56.50 32.16
C GLU A 96 -28.85 -55.33 32.03
N LYS A 97 -27.84 -55.26 32.92
CA LYS A 97 -26.78 -54.24 32.82
C LYS A 97 -25.97 -54.37 31.54
N GLU A 98 -25.62 -55.60 31.13
CA GLU A 98 -24.92 -55.86 29.87
C GLU A 98 -25.74 -55.37 28.67
N LYS A 99 -27.04 -55.67 28.64
CA LYS A 99 -27.95 -55.23 27.57
C LYS A 99 -28.06 -53.70 27.51
N TYR A 100 -28.15 -53.03 28.65
CA TYR A 100 -28.16 -51.57 28.73
C TYR A 100 -26.86 -50.96 28.17
N LEU A 101 -25.70 -51.49 28.58
CA LEU A 101 -24.40 -50.99 28.11
C LEU A 101 -24.20 -51.22 26.61
N ARG A 102 -24.62 -52.38 26.07
CA ARG A 102 -24.56 -52.64 24.62
C ARG A 102 -25.43 -51.69 23.81
N LYS A 103 -26.62 -51.35 24.31
CA LYS A 103 -27.48 -50.34 23.67
C LYS A 103 -26.82 -48.96 23.68
N LYS A 104 -26.22 -48.58 24.82
CA LYS A 104 -25.50 -47.32 24.95
C LYS A 104 -24.28 -47.24 24.02
N GLU A 105 -23.53 -48.33 23.87
CA GLU A 105 -22.42 -48.45 22.92
C GLU A 105 -22.89 -48.25 21.47
N GLU A 106 -24.02 -48.83 21.08
CA GLU A 106 -24.59 -48.64 19.74
C GLU A 106 -25.00 -47.18 19.49
N ASP A 107 -25.60 -46.53 20.48
CA ASP A 107 -26.00 -45.12 20.38
C ASP A 107 -24.78 -44.18 20.27
N LEU A 108 -23.71 -44.43 21.04
CA LEU A 108 -22.43 -43.69 20.92
C LEU A 108 -21.81 -43.88 19.54
N ARG A 109 -21.80 -45.10 19.01
CA ARG A 109 -21.26 -45.38 17.67
C ARG A 109 -21.98 -44.60 16.57
N LYS A 110 -23.31 -44.46 16.66
CA LYS A 110 -24.08 -43.65 15.70
C LYS A 110 -23.70 -42.17 15.79
N LYS A 111 -23.60 -41.63 17.01
CA LYS A 111 -23.15 -40.24 17.22
C LYS A 111 -21.74 -39.99 16.70
N GLU A 112 -20.82 -40.92 16.93
CA GLU A 112 -19.44 -40.84 16.44
C GLU A 112 -19.40 -40.80 14.91
N GLU A 113 -20.23 -41.61 14.24
CA GLU A 113 -20.35 -41.61 12.78
C GLU A 113 -20.85 -40.24 12.25
N ASP A 114 -21.87 -39.67 12.90
CA ASP A 114 -22.42 -38.36 12.52
C ASP A 114 -21.40 -37.23 12.75
N LEU A 115 -20.69 -37.24 13.88
CA LEU A 115 -19.61 -36.28 14.15
C LEU A 115 -18.44 -36.41 13.15
N ARG A 116 -18.13 -37.63 12.71
CA ARG A 116 -17.11 -37.87 11.68
C ARG A 116 -17.53 -37.32 10.31
N LYS A 117 -18.81 -37.45 9.95
CA LYS A 117 -19.37 -36.80 8.74
C LYS A 117 -19.29 -35.27 8.85
N GLU A 118 -19.71 -34.70 9.97
CA GLU A 118 -19.61 -33.24 10.22
C GLU A 118 -18.15 -32.75 10.11
N LYS A 119 -17.20 -33.49 10.68
CA LYS A 119 -15.76 -33.19 10.59
C LYS A 119 -15.25 -33.25 9.14
N GLN A 120 -15.74 -34.18 8.33
CA GLN A 120 -15.35 -34.29 6.93
C GLN A 120 -15.88 -33.11 6.11
N ASP A 121 -17.11 -32.67 6.35
CA ASP A 121 -17.69 -31.54 5.64
C ASP A 121 -17.03 -30.21 6.01
N LEU A 122 -16.74 -29.99 7.30
CA LEU A 122 -15.94 -28.84 7.75
C LEU A 122 -14.54 -28.80 7.13
N ARG A 123 -13.93 -29.97 6.85
CA ARG A 123 -12.64 -30.04 6.14
C ARG A 123 -12.75 -29.61 4.68
N LYS A 124 -13.85 -29.97 3.99
CA LYS A 124 -14.11 -29.51 2.62
C LYS A 124 -14.33 -28.01 2.59
N GLU A 125 -15.18 -27.48 3.48
CA GLU A 125 -15.43 -26.05 3.63
C GLU A 125 -14.12 -25.26 3.86
N LYS A 126 -13.26 -25.75 4.74
CA LYS A 126 -11.92 -25.16 4.97
C LYS A 126 -11.05 -25.16 3.71
N GLN A 127 -11.10 -26.22 2.90
CA GLN A 127 -10.32 -26.31 1.66
C GLN A 127 -10.84 -25.34 0.61
N ASP A 128 -12.16 -25.18 0.48
CA ASP A 128 -12.75 -24.28 -0.50
C ASP A 128 -12.51 -22.81 -0.14
N LEU A 129 -12.66 -22.43 1.13
CA LEU A 129 -12.26 -21.09 1.62
C LEU A 129 -10.77 -20.80 1.40
N ARG A 130 -9.91 -21.83 1.35
CA ARG A 130 -8.49 -21.65 1.04
C ARG A 130 -8.26 -21.38 -0.45
N LYS A 131 -9.03 -22.01 -1.34
CA LYS A 131 -8.97 -21.75 -2.79
C LYS A 131 -9.47 -20.34 -3.09
N GLU A 132 -10.61 -19.95 -2.54
CA GLU A 132 -11.18 -18.60 -2.68
C GLU A 132 -10.16 -17.52 -2.28
N LYS A 133 -9.41 -17.74 -1.19
CA LYS A 133 -8.33 -16.84 -0.78
C LYS A 133 -7.19 -16.75 -1.79
N GLN A 134 -6.84 -17.86 -2.43
CA GLN A 134 -5.79 -17.87 -3.45
C GLN A 134 -6.25 -17.17 -4.72
N ASP A 135 -7.51 -17.35 -5.09
CA ASP A 135 -8.06 -16.74 -6.30
C ASP A 135 -8.20 -15.22 -6.14
N LEU A 136 -8.70 -14.73 -5.00
CA LEU A 136 -8.69 -13.30 -4.65
C LEU A 136 -7.27 -12.69 -4.71
N ARG A 137 -6.24 -13.43 -4.27
CA ARG A 137 -4.85 -12.96 -4.35
C ARG A 137 -4.34 -12.85 -5.79
N LYS A 138 -4.73 -13.79 -6.66
CA LYS A 138 -4.36 -13.73 -8.08
C LYS A 138 -5.06 -12.56 -8.76
N GLU A 139 -6.35 -12.39 -8.52
CA GLU A 139 -7.15 -11.27 -9.03
C GLU A 139 -6.52 -9.93 -8.64
N LYS A 140 -6.15 -9.75 -7.37
CA LYS A 140 -5.43 -8.54 -6.90
C LYS A 140 -4.09 -8.34 -7.63
N GLN A 141 -3.36 -9.41 -7.90
CA GLN A 141 -2.09 -9.32 -8.63
C GLN A 141 -2.32 -8.93 -10.09
N ASP A 142 -3.36 -9.47 -10.72
CA ASP A 142 -3.68 -9.19 -12.12
C ASP A 142 -4.26 -7.78 -12.29
N LEU A 143 -5.11 -7.30 -11.38
CA LEU A 143 -5.56 -5.90 -11.34
C LEU A 143 -4.39 -4.92 -11.18
N ARG A 144 -3.40 -5.25 -10.34
CA ARG A 144 -2.17 -4.44 -10.22
C ARG A 144 -1.36 -4.41 -11.49
N LYS A 145 -1.21 -5.55 -12.19
CA LYS A 145 -0.54 -5.60 -13.49
C LYS A 145 -1.32 -4.80 -14.51
N GLU A 146 -2.64 -4.92 -14.57
CA GLU A 146 -3.48 -4.17 -15.49
C GLU A 146 -3.38 -2.66 -15.24
N LYS A 147 -3.39 -2.22 -13.98
CA LYS A 147 -3.17 -0.80 -13.62
C LYS A 147 -1.79 -0.33 -14.06
N GLN A 148 -0.76 -1.15 -13.88
CA GLN A 148 0.60 -0.83 -14.33
C GLN A 148 0.70 -0.84 -15.88
N ASP A 149 0.00 -1.74 -16.55
CA ASP A 149 -0.07 -1.83 -18.01
C ASP A 149 -0.87 -0.67 -18.60
N ARG A 150 -1.92 -0.20 -17.91
CA ARG A 150 -2.67 1.01 -18.27
C ARG A 150 -1.82 2.26 -18.08
N LEU A 151 -1.15 2.39 -16.93
CA LEU A 151 -0.20 3.47 -16.69
C LEU A 151 0.90 3.48 -17.75
N THR A 152 1.48 2.32 -18.09
CA THR A 152 2.52 2.24 -19.13
C THR A 152 1.98 2.50 -20.54
N LYS A 153 0.76 2.07 -20.88
CA LYS A 153 0.11 2.40 -22.16
C LYS A 153 -0.25 3.87 -22.25
N GLU A 154 -0.74 4.49 -21.19
CA GLU A 154 -1.00 5.93 -21.08
C GLU A 154 0.33 6.73 -21.13
N GLU A 155 1.40 6.21 -20.51
CA GLU A 155 2.77 6.74 -20.54
C GLU A 155 3.42 6.68 -21.93
N ILE A 156 3.10 5.65 -22.73
CA ILE A 156 3.55 5.48 -24.13
C ILE A 156 2.75 6.38 -25.08
N ASN A 157 1.46 6.63 -24.83
CA ASN A 157 0.59 7.33 -25.79
C ASN A 157 0.67 8.87 -25.74
N HIS A 158 1.24 9.47 -24.69
CA HIS A 158 1.43 10.92 -24.60
C HIS A 158 2.93 11.29 -24.54
N GLY A 159 3.55 11.49 -25.69
CA GLY A 159 4.79 12.27 -25.76
C GLY A 159 4.52 13.67 -25.22
N ILE A 160 5.37 14.17 -24.33
CA ILE A 160 5.24 15.55 -23.81
C ILE A 160 5.31 16.49 -25.02
N GLN A 161 4.22 17.18 -25.31
CA GLN A 161 4.18 18.16 -26.38
C GLN A 161 4.89 19.43 -25.90
N TRP A 162 6.02 19.72 -26.53
CA TRP A 162 6.80 20.92 -26.26
C TRP A 162 6.46 22.00 -27.29
N MET A 163 6.23 23.21 -26.79
CA MET A 163 6.29 24.42 -27.59
C MET A 163 7.71 24.97 -27.50
N GLU A 164 8.43 25.01 -28.63
CA GLU A 164 9.79 25.52 -28.69
C GLU A 164 9.79 26.99 -29.15
N THR A 165 10.66 27.80 -28.56
CA THR A 165 10.86 29.19 -28.95
C THR A 165 12.36 29.52 -28.84
N PRO A 166 12.97 30.14 -29.87
CA PRO A 166 14.35 30.59 -29.77
C PRO A 166 14.50 31.56 -28.60
N LEU A 167 15.53 31.35 -27.76
CA LEU A 167 15.83 32.25 -26.66
C LEU A 167 16.89 33.26 -27.11
N ASP A 168 16.50 34.52 -27.30
CA ASP A 168 17.46 35.61 -27.48
C ASP A 168 17.96 36.10 -26.11
N ALA A 169 19.12 35.59 -25.71
CA ALA A 169 19.77 35.94 -24.45
C ALA A 169 20.96 36.90 -24.64
N SER A 170 21.07 37.55 -25.80
CA SER A 170 22.21 38.43 -26.13
C SER A 170 22.36 39.61 -25.17
N GLU A 171 21.25 40.11 -24.62
CA GLU A 171 21.21 41.21 -23.65
C GLU A 171 20.95 40.75 -22.20
N LEU A 172 21.01 39.45 -21.92
CA LEU A 172 20.72 38.91 -20.59
C LEU A 172 21.90 39.12 -19.64
N GLY A 173 21.69 39.84 -18.55
CA GLY A 173 22.69 39.94 -17.48
C GLY A 173 22.69 41.25 -16.72
N TYR A 174 23.72 41.41 -15.88
CA TYR A 174 23.92 42.63 -15.09
C TYR A 174 24.43 43.81 -15.91
N GLU A 175 23.93 44.99 -15.59
CA GLU A 175 24.39 46.28 -16.09
C GLU A 175 24.67 47.24 -14.92
N GLU A 176 25.37 48.35 -15.22
CA GLU A 176 25.64 49.45 -14.28
C GLU A 176 26.12 49.01 -12.88
N ASN A 177 27.17 48.17 -12.81
CA ASN A 177 27.73 47.65 -11.56
C ASN A 177 26.68 46.94 -10.68
N ARG A 178 25.90 46.02 -11.26
CA ARG A 178 24.84 45.24 -10.59
C ARG A 178 23.67 46.06 -10.06
N LYS A 179 23.45 47.26 -10.59
CA LYS A 179 22.25 48.07 -10.28
C LYS A 179 21.08 47.73 -11.18
N LEU A 180 21.35 47.26 -12.39
CA LEU A 180 20.35 46.91 -13.38
C LEU A 180 20.56 45.47 -13.84
N PHE A 181 19.48 44.78 -14.18
CA PHE A 181 19.52 43.46 -14.79
C PHE A 181 18.63 43.46 -16.03
N SER A 182 19.22 43.19 -17.17
CA SER A 182 18.55 43.17 -18.46
C SER A 182 18.10 41.77 -18.81
N VAL A 183 16.91 41.68 -19.37
CA VAL A 183 16.29 40.44 -19.84
C VAL A 183 15.35 40.78 -20.99
N ASP A 184 15.31 39.95 -22.02
CA ASP A 184 14.34 40.16 -23.09
C ASP A 184 12.91 39.91 -22.59
N ARG A 185 11.96 40.74 -23.03
CA ARG A 185 10.56 40.67 -22.61
C ARG A 185 9.93 39.33 -22.94
N SER A 186 10.27 38.70 -24.07
CA SER A 186 9.70 37.41 -24.47
C SER A 186 9.99 36.31 -23.45
N ILE A 187 11.08 36.44 -22.70
CA ILE A 187 11.50 35.50 -21.67
C ILE A 187 10.66 35.67 -20.39
N MET A 188 10.20 36.89 -20.13
CA MET A 188 9.38 37.25 -18.97
C MET A 188 7.88 37.17 -19.24
N ASN A 189 7.46 37.28 -20.51
CA ASN A 189 6.07 37.47 -20.88
C ASN A 189 5.43 36.13 -21.26
N TRP A 190 4.37 35.75 -20.54
CA TRP A 190 3.64 34.50 -20.77
C TRP A 190 2.70 34.55 -21.99
N ASN A 191 2.50 35.73 -22.59
CA ASN A 191 1.76 35.95 -23.83
C ASN A 191 2.72 36.46 -24.93
N PRO A 192 2.57 35.98 -26.18
CA PRO A 192 3.39 36.43 -27.30
C PRO A 192 3.09 37.90 -27.62
N GLY A 193 4.00 38.79 -27.24
CA GLY A 193 4.02 40.20 -27.60
C GLY A 193 5.32 40.54 -28.31
N THR A 194 5.40 41.75 -28.89
CA THR A 194 6.60 42.20 -29.60
C THR A 194 7.84 42.18 -28.70
N ALA A 195 8.96 41.71 -29.25
CA ALA A 195 10.28 41.70 -28.62
C ALA A 195 10.63 43.09 -28.06
N GLY A 196 11.35 43.12 -26.95
CA GLY A 196 11.73 44.38 -26.31
C GLY A 196 12.48 44.17 -25.00
N LYS A 197 13.46 45.03 -24.73
CA LYS A 197 14.27 44.97 -23.51
C LYS A 197 13.42 45.27 -22.26
N VAL A 198 13.55 44.44 -21.23
CA VAL A 198 13.09 44.75 -19.86
C VAL A 198 14.32 44.91 -18.99
N VAL A 199 14.39 46.01 -18.26
CA VAL A 199 15.47 46.28 -17.31
C VAL A 199 14.88 46.31 -15.91
N LEU A 200 15.43 45.48 -15.03
CA LEU A 200 15.03 45.38 -13.63
C LEU A 200 16.01 46.16 -12.76
N TYR A 201 15.47 46.90 -11.79
CA TYR A 201 16.29 47.50 -10.74
C TYR A 201 16.68 46.44 -9.69
N CYS A 202 17.99 46.25 -9.52
CA CYS A 202 18.60 45.29 -8.62
C CYS A 202 18.76 45.89 -7.22
N ARG A 203 17.67 45.87 -6.45
CA ARG A 203 17.71 46.16 -4.99
C ARG A 203 18.58 45.13 -4.25
N ASP A 204 18.97 45.44 -3.02
CA ASP A 204 19.84 44.56 -2.22
C ASP A 204 19.33 43.11 -2.16
N GLY A 205 18.05 42.91 -1.84
CA GLY A 205 17.46 41.57 -1.80
C GLY A 205 17.44 40.81 -3.14
N PHE A 206 17.52 41.50 -4.29
CA PHE A 206 17.70 40.84 -5.59
C PHE A 206 19.11 40.25 -5.68
N ASN A 207 20.12 41.06 -5.35
CA ASN A 207 21.52 40.65 -5.40
C ASN A 207 21.85 39.57 -4.35
N GLU A 208 21.31 39.69 -3.13
CA GLU A 208 21.45 38.68 -2.08
C GLU A 208 20.86 37.32 -2.50
N GLN A 209 19.69 37.32 -3.16
CA GLN A 209 19.07 36.08 -3.64
C GLN A 209 19.87 35.47 -4.80
N MET A 210 20.41 36.30 -5.71
CA MET A 210 21.32 35.85 -6.78
C MET A 210 22.59 35.21 -6.20
N ASP A 211 23.24 35.87 -5.24
CA ASP A 211 24.46 35.38 -4.60
C ASP A 211 24.18 34.08 -3.80
N PHE A 212 23.03 33.98 -3.14
CA PHE A 212 22.59 32.76 -2.46
C PHE A 212 22.43 31.59 -3.44
N LEU A 213 21.75 31.80 -4.57
CA LEU A 213 21.55 30.76 -5.57
C LEU A 213 22.89 30.34 -6.20
N GLU A 214 23.79 31.28 -6.46
CA GLU A 214 25.12 30.99 -7.01
C GLU A 214 25.97 30.16 -6.04
N GLU A 215 26.19 30.69 -4.84
CA GLU A 215 27.16 30.12 -3.91
C GLU A 215 26.61 28.89 -3.20
N LYS A 216 25.37 28.95 -2.70
CA LYS A 216 24.81 27.87 -1.87
C LYS A 216 24.15 26.78 -2.71
N VAL A 217 23.39 27.13 -3.74
CA VAL A 217 22.66 26.14 -4.53
C VAL A 217 23.54 25.56 -5.64
N CYS A 218 24.13 26.41 -6.48
CA CYS A 218 24.88 25.93 -7.64
C CYS A 218 26.29 25.42 -7.31
N LYS A 219 27.06 26.12 -6.47
CA LYS A 219 28.45 25.73 -6.14
C LYS A 219 28.53 24.70 -5.00
N GLU A 220 27.79 24.91 -3.92
CA GLU A 220 27.79 23.99 -2.76
C GLU A 220 26.79 22.83 -2.90
N GLY A 221 25.81 22.91 -3.81
CA GLY A 221 24.86 21.83 -4.09
C GLY A 221 23.72 21.70 -3.09
N TYR A 222 23.40 22.76 -2.34
CA TYR A 222 22.29 22.73 -1.38
C TYR A 222 20.92 22.93 -2.03
N MET A 223 19.88 22.41 -1.37
CA MET A 223 18.50 22.80 -1.69
C MET A 223 18.24 24.22 -1.18
N GLY A 224 17.76 25.10 -2.05
CA GLY A 224 17.44 26.49 -1.73
C GLY A 224 15.96 26.69 -1.40
N TRP A 225 15.67 27.53 -0.40
CA TRP A 225 14.30 27.91 -0.04
C TRP A 225 14.18 29.43 0.04
N ILE A 226 13.37 30.03 -0.84
CA ILE A 226 13.26 31.49 -0.97
C ILE A 226 11.90 31.93 -0.42
N LEU A 227 11.91 32.66 0.70
CA LEU A 227 10.71 33.09 1.41
C LEU A 227 10.61 34.61 1.46
N GLY A 228 9.38 35.12 1.45
CA GLY A 228 9.12 36.53 1.72
C GLY A 228 7.72 36.96 1.28
N PRO A 229 7.30 38.19 1.63
CA PRO A 229 5.96 38.69 1.33
C PRO A 229 5.60 38.67 -0.16
N PRO A 230 4.32 38.59 -0.55
CA PRO A 230 3.89 38.76 -1.94
C PRO A 230 4.37 40.11 -2.53
N GLY A 231 4.61 40.15 -3.85
CA GLY A 231 5.04 41.38 -4.53
C GLY A 231 6.52 41.76 -4.34
N THR A 232 7.30 40.98 -3.59
CA THR A 232 8.73 41.24 -3.41
C THR A 232 9.61 40.69 -4.55
N GLY A 233 9.08 40.35 -5.73
CA GLY A 233 9.93 39.96 -6.87
C GLY A 233 10.81 38.71 -6.68
N LYS A 234 10.53 37.85 -5.68
CA LYS A 234 11.27 36.59 -5.44
C LYS A 234 11.29 35.71 -6.68
N THR A 235 10.10 35.43 -7.21
CA THR A 235 9.90 34.68 -8.45
C THR A 235 10.67 35.29 -9.62
N THR A 236 10.54 36.60 -9.81
CA THR A 236 11.24 37.32 -10.89
C THR A 236 12.75 37.16 -10.78
N THR A 237 13.29 37.30 -9.57
CA THR A 237 14.73 37.16 -9.30
C THR A 237 15.20 35.73 -9.56
N THR A 238 14.43 34.72 -9.12
CA THR A 238 14.73 33.30 -9.38
C THR A 238 14.75 32.99 -10.87
N ILE A 239 13.78 33.52 -11.63
CA ILE A 239 13.71 33.34 -13.08
C ILE A 239 14.93 33.98 -13.75
N CYS A 240 15.28 35.22 -13.40
CA CYS A 240 16.48 35.88 -13.92
C CYS A 240 17.76 35.06 -13.65
N PHE A 241 17.91 34.51 -12.44
CA PHE A 241 19.06 33.67 -12.10
C PHE A 241 19.11 32.41 -12.96
N ILE A 242 17.98 31.69 -13.06
CA ILE A 242 17.88 30.46 -13.85
C ILE A 242 18.22 30.70 -15.31
N LEU A 243 17.75 31.81 -15.88
CA LEU A 243 18.07 32.20 -17.24
C LEU A 243 19.54 32.58 -17.39
N SER A 244 20.16 33.28 -16.42
CA SER A 244 21.61 33.53 -16.49
C SER A 244 22.43 32.24 -16.45
N LYS A 245 21.92 31.19 -15.81
CA LYS A 245 22.54 29.87 -15.85
C LYS A 245 22.29 29.13 -17.16
N SER A 246 21.17 29.36 -17.84
CA SER A 246 20.87 28.63 -19.07
C SER A 246 21.76 29.00 -20.26
N ILE A 247 22.44 30.15 -20.20
CA ILE A 247 23.42 30.58 -21.20
C ILE A 247 24.84 30.08 -20.91
N GLU A 248 25.11 29.60 -19.70
CA GLU A 248 26.39 28.99 -19.35
C GLU A 248 26.49 27.58 -19.98
N GLU A 249 27.65 27.25 -20.56
CA GLU A 249 27.84 25.95 -21.19
C GLU A 249 27.62 24.79 -20.21
N GLY A 250 26.85 23.80 -20.67
CA GLY A 250 26.59 22.57 -19.93
C GLY A 250 25.47 22.66 -18.90
N TRP A 251 24.77 23.79 -18.76
CA TRP A 251 23.58 23.87 -17.91
C TRP A 251 22.30 23.46 -18.63
N CYS A 252 21.47 22.70 -17.92
CA CYS A 252 20.08 22.45 -18.24
C CYS A 252 19.24 22.96 -17.07
N VAL A 253 18.33 23.86 -17.35
CA VAL A 253 17.50 24.47 -16.31
C VAL A 253 16.03 24.26 -16.56
N MET A 254 15.27 24.15 -15.48
CA MET A 254 13.81 24.04 -15.51
C MET A 254 13.20 24.87 -14.39
N PHE A 255 12.13 25.57 -14.72
CA PHE A 255 11.30 26.27 -13.77
C PHE A 255 9.86 25.79 -13.92
N VAL A 256 9.28 25.33 -12.81
CA VAL A 256 7.90 24.82 -12.74
C VAL A 256 7.08 25.81 -11.94
N ARG A 257 6.04 26.38 -12.58
CA ARG A 257 5.11 27.30 -11.92
C ARG A 257 3.83 26.59 -11.51
N LEU A 258 3.59 26.52 -10.21
CA LEU A 258 2.41 25.92 -9.61
C LEU A 258 1.32 26.98 -9.37
N TRP A 259 0.10 26.65 -9.78
CA TRP A 259 -1.12 27.43 -9.51
C TRP A 259 -2.12 26.55 -8.77
N LYS A 260 -2.65 27.02 -7.63
CA LYS A 260 -3.51 26.25 -6.71
C LYS A 260 -4.68 25.50 -7.38
N LEU A 261 -5.25 26.03 -8.47
CA LEU A 261 -6.39 25.47 -9.21
C LEU A 261 -6.20 25.58 -10.73
N GLY A 262 -4.95 25.62 -11.20
CA GLY A 262 -4.63 25.96 -12.59
C GLY A 262 -3.65 25.00 -13.25
N ILE A 263 -3.39 25.26 -14.53
CA ILE A 263 -2.39 24.58 -15.34
C ILE A 263 -1.00 24.82 -14.73
N VAL A 264 -0.19 23.76 -14.65
CA VAL A 264 1.21 23.85 -14.27
C VAL A 264 2.06 24.02 -15.52
N SER A 265 2.69 25.19 -15.65
CA SER A 265 3.63 25.47 -16.73
C SER A 265 5.03 25.02 -16.34
N CYS A 266 5.60 24.11 -17.12
CA CYS A 266 7.01 23.75 -17.06
C CYS A 266 7.75 24.45 -18.20
N ILE A 267 8.74 25.26 -17.85
CA ILE A 267 9.61 25.92 -18.83
C ILE A 267 11.01 25.37 -18.64
N GLN A 268 11.57 24.84 -19.71
CA GLN A 268 12.93 24.32 -19.77
C GLN A 268 13.75 25.19 -20.72
N VAL A 269 15.02 25.43 -20.38
CA VAL A 269 15.97 26.00 -21.32
C VAL A 269 17.15 25.05 -21.47
N VAL A 270 17.40 24.66 -22.73
CA VAL A 270 18.45 23.71 -23.11
C VAL A 270 19.11 24.23 -24.38
N ASP A 271 20.43 24.38 -24.36
CA ASP A 271 21.24 24.73 -25.54
C ASP A 271 20.73 25.99 -26.28
N GLY A 272 20.33 27.03 -25.53
CA GLY A 272 19.80 28.28 -26.09
C GLY A 272 18.38 28.19 -26.67
N GLN A 273 17.67 27.08 -26.45
CA GLN A 273 16.26 26.90 -26.83
C GLN A 273 15.37 26.87 -25.60
N GLN A 274 14.34 27.71 -25.59
CA GLN A 274 13.29 27.64 -24.58
C GLN A 274 12.22 26.65 -25.04
N ARG A 275 11.83 25.75 -24.14
CA ARG A 275 10.75 24.78 -24.35
C ARG A 275 9.73 24.93 -23.25
N ARG A 276 8.45 24.97 -23.60
CA ARG A 276 7.36 25.03 -22.64
C ARG A 276 6.41 23.87 -22.83
N CYS A 277 5.99 23.25 -21.73
CA CYS A 277 4.85 22.36 -21.70
C CYS A 277 3.91 22.76 -20.56
N ASP A 278 2.63 22.75 -20.85
CA ASP A 278 1.57 23.09 -19.91
C ASP A 278 0.88 21.77 -19.52
N LEU A 279 0.90 21.44 -18.23
CA LEU A 279 0.36 20.20 -17.67
C LEU A 279 -0.92 20.51 -16.89
N SER A 280 -1.95 19.68 -17.06
CA SER A 280 -3.14 19.75 -16.19
C SER A 280 -2.80 19.29 -14.77
N SER A 281 -3.65 19.60 -13.78
CA SER A 281 -3.47 19.20 -12.38
C SER A 281 -3.24 17.70 -12.20
N ASP A 282 -3.88 16.90 -13.05
CA ASP A 282 -3.88 15.44 -12.95
C ASP A 282 -2.61 14.84 -13.58
N GLU A 283 -1.96 15.58 -14.48
CA GLU A 283 -0.76 15.15 -15.22
C GLU A 283 0.54 15.70 -14.63
N VAL A 284 0.50 16.68 -13.72
CA VAL A 284 1.72 17.38 -13.22
C VAL A 284 2.76 16.42 -12.67
N ALA A 285 2.33 15.50 -11.79
CA ALA A 285 3.26 14.61 -11.10
C ALA A 285 3.95 13.64 -12.07
N SER A 286 3.19 13.01 -12.97
CA SER A 286 3.72 12.08 -13.97
C SER A 286 4.53 12.83 -15.05
N GLY A 287 4.04 13.98 -15.50
CA GLY A 287 4.70 14.83 -16.48
C GLY A 287 6.07 15.34 -16.01
N VAL A 288 6.13 15.98 -14.84
CA VAL A 288 7.41 16.48 -14.28
C VAL A 288 8.39 15.33 -14.04
N LYS A 289 7.92 14.18 -13.54
CA LYS A 289 8.76 12.99 -13.37
C LYS A 289 9.35 12.51 -14.70
N LYS A 290 8.55 12.46 -15.78
CA LYS A 290 8.98 12.07 -17.12
C LYS A 290 10.03 13.04 -17.69
N ILE A 291 9.87 14.34 -17.47
CA ILE A 291 10.87 15.36 -17.87
C ILE A 291 12.20 15.11 -17.15
N LEU A 292 12.16 14.94 -15.83
CA LEU A 292 13.34 14.75 -15.01
C LEU A 292 14.05 13.41 -15.26
N GLN A 293 13.32 12.35 -15.62
CA GLN A 293 13.91 11.08 -16.04
C GLN A 293 14.74 11.21 -17.32
N GLY A 294 14.49 12.22 -18.15
CA GLY A 294 15.33 12.53 -19.31
C GLY A 294 16.68 13.16 -18.96
N TRP A 295 16.85 13.67 -17.73
CA TRP A 295 18.06 14.35 -17.28
C TRP A 295 19.12 13.36 -16.78
N THR A 296 19.72 12.63 -17.73
CA THR A 296 20.68 11.54 -17.44
C THR A 296 22.11 11.84 -17.86
N ASP A 297 22.34 12.95 -18.55
CA ASP A 297 23.67 13.31 -19.06
C ASP A 297 24.55 13.83 -17.92
N LYS A 298 25.50 12.98 -17.49
CA LYS A 298 26.46 13.30 -16.42
C LYS A 298 27.41 14.44 -16.77
N ARG A 299 27.47 14.87 -18.03
CA ARG A 299 28.29 16.02 -18.47
C ARG A 299 27.58 17.35 -18.25
N ARG A 300 26.26 17.32 -17.98
CA ARG A 300 25.44 18.51 -17.79
C ARG A 300 25.19 18.78 -16.31
N LYS A 301 25.01 20.05 -15.97
CA LYS A 301 24.54 20.52 -14.66
C LYS A 301 23.05 20.80 -14.76
N TYR A 302 22.33 20.48 -13.70
CA TYR A 302 20.87 20.52 -13.69
C TYR A 302 20.38 21.43 -12.57
N LEU A 303 19.53 22.40 -12.90
CA LEU A 303 18.89 23.28 -11.92
C LEU A 303 17.38 23.24 -12.11
N VAL A 304 16.65 22.94 -11.03
CA VAL A 304 15.19 22.94 -11.00
C VAL A 304 14.71 23.92 -9.96
N SER A 305 13.79 24.80 -10.33
CA SER A 305 13.05 25.62 -9.39
C SER A 305 11.57 25.26 -9.43
N LEU A 306 11.00 25.12 -8.23
CA LEU A 306 9.57 25.00 -8.01
C LEU A 306 9.10 26.31 -7.39
N ASP A 307 8.21 27.00 -8.08
CA ASP A 307 7.68 28.30 -7.65
C ASP A 307 6.16 28.30 -7.80
N GLY A 308 5.45 28.96 -6.91
CA GLY A 308 4.00 29.00 -6.99
C GLY A 308 3.36 29.56 -5.74
N TYR A 309 2.10 29.93 -5.89
CA TYR A 309 1.23 30.33 -4.79
C TYR A 309 0.29 29.16 -4.51
N VAL A 310 0.58 28.40 -3.45
CA VAL A 310 -0.22 27.24 -3.01
C VAL A 310 -1.28 27.68 -2.01
#